data_AF-X1GUV1-F1
#
_entry.id   AF-X1GUV1-F1
#
_cell.length_a   1.000
_cell.length_b   1.000
_cell.length_c   1.000
_cell.angle_alpha   90.00
_cell.angle_beta   90.00
_cell.angle_gamma   90.00
#
_symmetry.space_group_name_H-M   'P 1'
#
loop_
_entity.id
_entity.type
_entity.pdbx_description
1 polymer ?
#
loop_
_entity_poly.entity_id
_entity_poly.type
_entity_poly.pdbx_seq_one_letter_code
_entity_poly.pdbx_strand_id
1 'polypeptide(L)'
;MRKYAERDINLIGFVDDDPSKQGCEIVGLPVMGTLGQILEVVDSYDVQNAVVALPLRAHQQLIEISRTLQEAAVRVHIIPDLFALSFPGATLDGFGGIPLIDLGQPGIHGGQRVVKRVFDVLVVTFILILFSPIFLVISILIKLDSPGPVFYKDERIGENGHPFTMYKFRSMKEDSEASIHREHVTRLIGENISPDQLTDDPEGTLKMEEDPRITKVGHFVRKTSLDELPQLFNVLLGEMSLVGPRPSLPYEVEIYQEWHKRRFESPPGITGLWQVEARNQV
;
A
#
# COMPACT_ATOMS: atom_id res chain seq x y z
N MET A 1 -18.34 -19.41 -27.46
CA MET A 1 -19.24 -18.43 -28.12
C MET A 1 -20.17 -17.69 -27.14
N ARG A 2 -19.65 -16.86 -26.22
CA ARG A 2 -20.51 -16.06 -25.31
C ARG A 2 -19.75 -14.81 -24.81
N LYS A 3 -19.81 -13.71 -25.58
CA LYS A 3 -19.78 -12.28 -25.13
C LYS A 3 -19.39 -11.23 -26.20
N TYR A 4 -19.20 -11.56 -27.48
CA TYR A 4 -18.91 -10.55 -28.52
C TYR A 4 -20.13 -10.08 -29.34
N ALA A 5 -21.34 -10.43 -28.91
CA ALA A 5 -22.60 -10.27 -29.65
C ALA A 5 -23.11 -8.83 -29.82
N GLU A 6 -22.37 -7.80 -29.40
CA GLU A 6 -22.79 -6.39 -29.55
C GLU A 6 -22.29 -5.71 -30.83
N ARG A 7 -21.46 -6.40 -31.62
CA ARG A 7 -21.11 -6.01 -33.00
C ARG A 7 -21.16 -7.30 -33.80
N ASP A 8 -21.83 -7.33 -34.95
CA ASP A 8 -21.88 -8.49 -35.88
C ASP A 8 -20.47 -8.91 -36.36
N ILE A 9 -19.65 -9.47 -35.48
CA ILE A 9 -18.26 -9.84 -35.71
C ILE A 9 -18.16 -11.35 -35.47
N ASN A 10 -18.01 -12.09 -36.56
CA ASN A 10 -17.67 -13.50 -36.51
C ASN A 10 -16.15 -13.65 -36.45
N LEU A 11 -15.62 -14.06 -35.30
CA LEU A 11 -14.18 -14.26 -35.12
C LEU A 11 -13.76 -15.57 -35.80
N ILE A 12 -12.91 -15.48 -36.81
CA ILE A 12 -12.50 -16.63 -37.63
C ILE A 12 -11.18 -17.28 -37.18
N GLY A 13 -10.26 -16.53 -36.56
CA GLY A 13 -8.94 -17.02 -36.18
C GLY A 13 -8.01 -15.93 -35.66
N PHE A 14 -6.76 -16.32 -35.40
CA PHE A 14 -5.69 -15.45 -34.89
C PHE A 14 -4.47 -15.44 -35.80
N VAL A 15 -3.63 -14.41 -35.68
CA VAL A 15 -2.33 -14.30 -36.35
C VAL A 15 -1.31 -13.87 -35.29
N ASP A 16 -0.18 -14.57 -35.18
CA ASP A 16 0.81 -14.33 -34.11
C ASP A 16 2.21 -14.76 -34.57
N ASP A 17 3.25 -13.96 -34.35
CA ASP A 17 4.63 -14.32 -34.75
C ASP A 17 5.29 -15.34 -33.80
N ASP A 18 4.68 -15.62 -32.64
CA ASP A 18 5.20 -16.60 -31.68
C ASP A 18 5.18 -18.02 -32.29
N PRO A 19 6.35 -18.65 -32.52
CA PRO A 19 6.44 -19.98 -33.11
C PRO A 19 5.73 -21.05 -32.27
N SER A 20 5.59 -20.84 -30.96
CA SER A 20 4.92 -21.80 -30.07
C SER A 20 3.41 -21.85 -30.27
N LYS A 21 2.81 -20.82 -30.87
CA LYS A 21 1.37 -20.73 -31.11
C LYS A 21 0.99 -21.17 -32.52
N GLN A 22 1.96 -21.31 -33.42
CA GLN A 22 1.71 -21.75 -34.79
C GLN A 22 1.12 -23.17 -34.80
N GLY A 23 0.02 -23.34 -35.54
CA GLY A 23 -0.71 -24.61 -35.60
C GLY A 23 -1.49 -24.99 -34.33
N CYS A 24 -1.56 -24.10 -33.34
CA CYS A 24 -2.40 -24.28 -32.16
C CYS A 24 -3.77 -23.61 -32.35
N GLU A 25 -4.73 -24.03 -31.52
CA GLU A 25 -6.02 -23.37 -31.37
C GLU A 25 -6.05 -22.53 -30.10
N ILE A 26 -6.47 -21.28 -30.23
CA ILE A 26 -6.69 -20.36 -29.12
C ILE A 26 -8.21 -20.20 -28.96
N VAL A 27 -8.75 -20.61 -27.82
CA VAL A 27 -10.20 -20.56 -27.54
C VAL A 27 -11.03 -21.31 -28.62
N GLY A 28 -10.46 -22.40 -29.17
CA GLY A 28 -11.09 -23.23 -30.19
C GLY A 28 -11.10 -22.63 -31.60
N LEU A 29 -10.23 -21.65 -31.87
CA LEU A 29 -10.02 -21.07 -33.20
C LEU A 29 -8.54 -21.16 -33.60
N PRO A 30 -8.22 -21.39 -34.88
CA PRO A 30 -6.85 -21.62 -35.30
C PRO A 30 -6.01 -20.35 -35.32
N VAL A 31 -4.70 -20.51 -35.08
CA VAL A 31 -3.70 -19.53 -35.48
C VAL A 31 -3.38 -19.76 -36.96
N MET A 32 -3.81 -18.82 -37.80
CA MET A 32 -3.83 -18.93 -39.26
C MET A 32 -2.50 -18.57 -39.93
N GLY A 33 -1.55 -18.02 -39.17
CA GLY A 33 -0.22 -17.69 -39.68
C GLY A 33 0.50 -16.65 -38.83
N THR A 34 1.54 -16.09 -39.42
CA THR A 34 2.37 -15.00 -38.86
C THR A 34 1.89 -13.63 -39.33
N LEU A 35 2.33 -12.55 -38.67
CA LEU A 35 1.95 -11.18 -39.04
C LEU A 35 2.40 -10.84 -40.47
N GLY A 36 3.49 -11.44 -40.96
CA GLY A 36 3.95 -11.31 -42.35
C GLY A 36 3.00 -11.93 -43.39
N GLN A 37 2.17 -12.89 -42.99
CA GLN A 37 1.21 -13.59 -43.86
C GLN A 37 -0.20 -13.01 -43.76
N ILE A 38 -0.37 -11.88 -43.07
CA ILE A 38 -1.70 -11.35 -42.77
C ILE A 38 -2.53 -11.02 -44.02
N LEU A 39 -1.89 -10.55 -45.10
CA LEU A 39 -2.59 -10.27 -46.36
C LEU A 39 -3.11 -11.54 -47.04
N GLU A 40 -2.33 -12.62 -47.02
CA GLU A 40 -2.75 -13.91 -47.58
C GLU A 40 -3.97 -14.46 -46.82
N VAL A 41 -3.99 -14.29 -45.49
CA VAL A 41 -5.13 -14.66 -44.64
C VAL A 41 -6.35 -13.78 -44.94
N VAL A 42 -6.17 -12.48 -45.09
CA VAL A 42 -7.26 -11.55 -45.44
C VAL A 42 -7.92 -11.94 -46.76
N ASP A 43 -7.12 -12.20 -47.80
CA ASP A 43 -7.62 -12.54 -49.13
C ASP A 43 -8.29 -13.92 -49.18
N SER A 44 -7.72 -14.90 -48.47
CA SER A 44 -8.23 -16.28 -48.49
C SER A 44 -9.57 -16.44 -47.78
N TYR A 45 -9.86 -15.59 -46.80
CA TYR A 45 -11.03 -15.70 -45.92
C TYR A 45 -12.00 -14.51 -46.01
N ASP A 46 -11.81 -13.59 -46.96
CA ASP A 46 -12.63 -12.39 -47.18
C ASP A 46 -12.82 -11.55 -45.89
N VAL A 47 -11.70 -11.23 -45.23
CA VAL A 47 -11.71 -10.58 -43.92
C VAL A 47 -11.99 -9.09 -44.03
N GLN A 48 -13.12 -8.64 -43.47
CA GLN A 48 -13.52 -7.23 -43.51
C GLN A 48 -13.07 -6.41 -42.28
N ASN A 49 -12.77 -7.08 -41.17
CA ASN A 49 -12.40 -6.45 -39.91
C ASN A 49 -11.19 -7.15 -39.28
N ALA A 50 -10.19 -6.39 -38.88
CA ALA A 50 -9.04 -6.87 -38.12
C ALA A 50 -8.97 -6.18 -36.76
N VAL A 51 -8.62 -6.95 -35.72
CA VAL A 51 -8.39 -6.42 -34.37
C VAL A 51 -6.91 -6.60 -34.03
N VAL A 52 -6.20 -5.50 -33.85
CA VAL A 52 -4.76 -5.48 -33.53
C VAL A 52 -4.62 -5.30 -32.02
N ALA A 53 -4.11 -6.33 -31.36
CA ALA A 53 -3.89 -6.38 -29.91
C ALA A 53 -2.42 -6.67 -29.59
N LEU A 54 -1.52 -5.85 -30.15
CA LEU A 54 -0.08 -5.97 -29.92
C LEU A 54 0.34 -5.22 -28.64
N PRO A 55 1.33 -5.73 -27.90
CA PRO A 55 1.82 -5.06 -26.70
C PRO A 55 2.50 -3.74 -27.02
N LEU A 56 2.54 -2.80 -26.05
CA LEU A 56 3.11 -1.44 -26.23
C LEU A 56 4.53 -1.44 -26.83
N ARG A 57 5.35 -2.46 -26.52
CA ARG A 57 6.71 -2.63 -27.04
C ARG A 57 6.79 -2.85 -28.56
N ALA A 58 5.70 -3.30 -29.19
CA ALA A 58 5.62 -3.58 -30.62
C ALA A 58 5.02 -2.42 -31.42
N HIS A 59 5.22 -1.17 -30.95
CA HIS A 59 4.61 0.03 -31.52
C HIS A 59 4.86 0.19 -33.03
N GLN A 60 6.07 -0.09 -33.49
CA GLN A 60 6.42 0.02 -34.91
C GLN A 60 5.66 -1.01 -35.77
N GLN A 61 5.59 -2.27 -35.31
CA GLN A 61 4.83 -3.32 -36.00
C GLN A 61 3.32 -3.00 -36.04
N LEU A 62 2.78 -2.45 -34.95
CA LEU A 62 1.37 -2.03 -34.90
C LEU A 62 1.04 -1.00 -35.97
N ILE A 63 1.90 0.00 -36.19
CA ILE A 63 1.72 1.01 -37.24
C ILE A 63 1.81 0.37 -38.63
N GLU A 64 2.85 -0.43 -38.87
CA GLU A 64 3.08 -1.07 -40.18
C GLU A 64 1.93 -1.99 -40.57
N ILE A 65 1.50 -2.88 -39.67
CA ILE A 65 0.38 -3.80 -39.91
C ILE A 65 -0.92 -3.04 -40.11
N SER A 66 -1.18 -2.01 -39.30
CA SER A 66 -2.41 -1.21 -39.44
C SER A 66 -2.47 -0.53 -40.80
N ARG A 67 -1.36 0.01 -41.30
CA ARG A 67 -1.28 0.60 -42.64
C ARG A 67 -1.50 -0.44 -43.72
N THR A 68 -0.81 -1.58 -43.66
CA THR A 68 -0.94 -2.68 -44.63
C THR A 68 -2.38 -3.18 -44.73
N LEU A 69 -3.06 -3.35 -43.60
CA LEU A 69 -4.46 -3.75 -43.57
C LEU A 69 -5.41 -2.67 -44.12
N GLN A 70 -5.13 -1.39 -43.87
CA GLN A 70 -5.90 -0.28 -44.43
C GLN A 70 -5.76 -0.18 -45.94
N GLU A 71 -4.56 -0.41 -46.48
CA GLU A 71 -4.31 -0.47 -47.93
C GLU A 71 -5.10 -1.61 -48.60
N ALA A 72 -5.32 -2.72 -47.88
CA ALA A 72 -6.19 -3.83 -48.28
C ALA A 72 -7.70 -3.58 -48.02
N ALA A 73 -8.10 -2.35 -47.70
CA ALA A 73 -9.48 -1.96 -47.39
C ALA A 73 -10.12 -2.71 -46.20
N VAL A 74 -9.32 -3.26 -45.29
CA VAL A 74 -9.78 -3.91 -44.05
C VAL A 74 -10.00 -2.87 -42.96
N ARG A 75 -11.13 -2.95 -42.25
CA ARG A 75 -11.39 -2.07 -41.10
C ARG A 75 -10.55 -2.51 -39.90
N VAL A 76 -9.60 -1.69 -39.50
CA VAL A 76 -8.69 -1.97 -38.38
C VAL A 76 -9.23 -1.39 -37.07
N HIS A 77 -9.31 -2.22 -36.04
CA HIS A 77 -9.56 -1.83 -34.65
C HIS A 77 -8.32 -2.10 -33.82
N ILE A 78 -7.88 -1.14 -33.02
CA ILE A 78 -6.71 -1.31 -32.15
C ILE A 78 -7.21 -1.47 -30.72
N ILE A 79 -6.74 -2.52 -30.04
CA ILE A 79 -6.90 -2.66 -28.59
C ILE A 79 -5.63 -2.10 -27.96
N PRO A 80 -5.69 -0.94 -27.28
CA PRO A 80 -4.54 -0.41 -26.57
C PRO A 80 -4.24 -1.31 -25.36
N ASP A 81 -2.98 -1.69 -25.20
CA ASP A 81 -2.51 -2.45 -24.04
C ASP A 81 -2.36 -1.53 -22.82
N LEU A 82 -3.49 -1.06 -22.29
CA LEU A 82 -3.55 -0.20 -21.11
C LEU A 82 -3.41 -1.01 -19.81
N PHE A 83 -3.62 -2.33 -19.86
CA PHE A 83 -3.46 -3.22 -18.71
C PHE A 83 -2.00 -3.42 -18.29
N ALA A 84 -1.05 -3.24 -19.23
CA ALA A 84 0.38 -3.20 -18.89
C ALA A 84 0.74 -2.02 -17.96
N LEU A 85 -0.09 -0.97 -17.89
CA LEU A 85 0.09 0.20 -17.03
C LEU A 85 -0.65 0.02 -15.70
N SER A 86 -0.42 -1.13 -15.04
CA SER A 86 -1.12 -1.52 -13.82
C SER A 86 -0.67 -0.68 -12.61
N PHE A 87 -1.34 0.44 -12.38
CA PHE A 87 -1.14 1.28 -11.20
C PHE A 87 -2.31 1.10 -10.20
N PRO A 88 -2.04 0.94 -8.90
CA PRO A 88 -3.10 0.85 -7.89
C PRO A 88 -3.99 2.09 -7.90
N GLY A 89 -5.30 1.91 -8.10
CA GLY A 89 -6.26 3.00 -8.15
C GLY A 89 -6.40 3.69 -9.51
N ALA A 90 -5.73 3.20 -10.55
CA ALA A 90 -5.88 3.76 -11.88
C ALA A 90 -7.27 3.54 -12.46
N THR A 91 -7.85 4.59 -13.03
CA THR A 91 -9.14 4.52 -13.75
C THR A 91 -8.97 4.94 -15.21
N LEU A 92 -9.74 4.31 -16.09
CA LEU A 92 -9.82 4.69 -17.49
C LEU A 92 -10.87 5.78 -17.63
N ASP A 93 -10.42 6.99 -17.93
CA ASP A 93 -11.30 8.12 -18.25
C ASP A 93 -11.18 8.47 -19.74
N GLY A 94 -12.23 9.06 -20.29
CA GLY A 94 -12.29 9.45 -21.70
C GLY A 94 -12.55 10.94 -21.82
N PHE A 95 -11.50 11.75 -21.99
CA PHE A 95 -11.67 13.18 -22.28
C PHE A 95 -11.62 13.41 -23.78
N GLY A 96 -12.76 13.79 -24.39
CA GLY A 96 -12.82 14.19 -25.79
C GLY A 96 -12.40 13.10 -26.80
N GLY A 97 -12.60 11.82 -26.49
CA GLY A 97 -12.21 10.70 -27.35
C GLY A 97 -10.75 10.25 -27.21
N ILE A 98 -9.99 10.86 -26.30
CA ILE A 98 -8.64 10.45 -25.95
C ILE A 98 -8.72 9.55 -24.71
N PRO A 99 -8.20 8.31 -24.75
CA PRO A 99 -8.09 7.48 -23.56
C PRO A 99 -7.07 8.09 -22.59
N LEU A 100 -7.52 8.42 -21.38
CA LEU A 100 -6.70 8.91 -20.28
C LEU A 100 -6.63 7.84 -19.20
N ILE A 101 -5.44 7.68 -18.64
CA ILE A 101 -5.23 6.92 -17.41
C ILE A 101 -5.09 7.94 -16.29
N ASP A 102 -6.12 8.07 -15.46
CA ASP A 102 -5.98 8.76 -14.19
C ASP A 102 -5.26 7.80 -13.25
N LEU A 103 -4.05 8.17 -12.81
CA LEU A 103 -3.22 7.36 -11.92
C LEU A 103 -3.74 7.32 -10.48
N GLY A 104 -4.82 8.07 -10.19
CA GLY A 104 -5.34 8.24 -8.84
C GLY A 104 -4.36 9.05 -7.98
N GLN A 105 -4.90 9.81 -7.03
CA GLN A 105 -4.06 10.41 -6.00
C GLN A 105 -3.88 9.38 -4.88
N PRO A 106 -2.64 9.04 -4.49
CA PRO A 106 -2.39 8.25 -3.31
C PRO A 106 -2.88 8.98 -2.06
N GLY A 107 -3.69 8.34 -1.22
CA GLY A 107 -4.19 8.89 0.04
C GLY A 107 -5.70 9.10 0.09
N ILE A 108 -6.23 9.33 1.31
CA ILE A 108 -7.68 9.49 1.54
C ILE A 108 -8.05 10.97 1.36
N HIS A 109 -8.73 11.30 0.26
CA HIS A 109 -9.08 12.68 -0.09
C HIS A 109 -10.59 12.96 0.02
N GLY A 110 -10.92 14.24 0.21
CA GLY A 110 -12.30 14.76 0.16
C GLY A 110 -13.28 14.02 1.07
N GLY A 111 -14.40 13.55 0.49
CA GLY A 111 -15.48 12.89 1.24
C GLY A 111 -15.05 11.60 1.95
N GLN A 112 -14.11 10.84 1.38
CA GLN A 112 -13.60 9.62 2.01
C GLN A 112 -12.89 9.93 3.34
N ARG A 113 -12.22 11.09 3.42
CA ARG A 113 -11.52 11.52 4.65
C ARG A 113 -12.52 11.85 5.75
N VAL A 114 -13.63 12.50 5.40
CA VAL A 114 -14.71 12.79 6.35
C VAL A 114 -15.34 11.50 6.85
N VAL A 115 -15.68 10.57 5.96
CA VAL A 115 -16.25 9.27 6.35
C VAL A 115 -15.29 8.50 7.26
N LYS A 116 -14.00 8.45 6.91
CA LYS A 116 -12.97 7.82 7.73
C LYS A 116 -12.86 8.48 9.11
N ARG A 117 -12.91 9.81 9.16
CA ARG A 117 -12.83 10.56 10.42
C ARG A 117 -14.02 10.28 11.33
N VAL A 118 -15.22 10.25 10.78
CA VAL A 118 -16.45 9.92 11.53
C VAL A 118 -16.35 8.49 12.08
N PHE A 119 -15.91 7.53 11.25
CA PHE A 119 -15.69 6.15 11.70
C PHE A 119 -14.71 6.08 12.88
N ASP A 120 -13.55 6.74 12.76
CA ASP A 120 -12.54 6.73 13.82
C ASP A 120 -13.07 7.30 15.13
N VAL A 121 -13.73 8.46 15.08
CA VAL A 121 -14.28 9.10 16.27
C VAL A 121 -15.33 8.20 16.93
N LEU A 122 -16.28 7.64 16.17
CA LEU A 122 -17.33 6.78 16.73
C LEU A 122 -16.76 5.53 17.40
N VAL A 123 -15.84 4.84 16.72
CA VAL A 123 -15.25 3.60 17.24
C VAL A 123 -14.35 3.89 18.44
N VAL A 124 -13.52 4.94 18.38
CA VAL A 124 -12.64 5.30 19.49
C VAL A 124 -13.42 5.77 20.72
N THR A 125 -14.47 6.59 20.54
CA THR A 125 -15.33 7.00 21.66
C THR A 125 -15.97 5.79 22.32
N PHE A 126 -16.46 4.82 21.54
CA PHE A 126 -16.99 3.58 22.09
C PHE A 126 -15.94 2.77 22.87
N ILE A 127 -14.74 2.59 22.30
CA ILE A 127 -13.64 1.87 22.97
C ILE A 127 -13.24 2.58 24.26
N LEU A 128 -13.11 3.90 24.27
CA LEU A 128 -12.74 4.66 25.47
C LEU A 128 -13.77 4.52 26.59
N ILE A 129 -15.07 4.53 26.27
CA ILE A 129 -16.12 4.29 27.26
C ILE A 129 -15.99 2.87 27.83
N LEU A 130 -15.89 1.86 26.96
CA LEU A 130 -15.81 0.46 27.34
C LEU A 130 -14.57 0.14 28.18
N PHE A 131 -13.42 0.71 27.82
CA PHE A 131 -12.13 0.48 28.47
C PHE A 131 -11.78 1.51 29.55
N SER A 132 -12.63 2.49 29.82
CA SER A 132 -12.44 3.47 30.90
C SER A 132 -12.11 2.86 32.29
N PRO A 133 -12.72 1.75 32.76
CA PRO A 133 -12.31 1.13 34.03
C PRO A 133 -10.88 0.57 33.96
N ILE A 134 -10.48 0.02 32.81
CA ILE A 134 -9.13 -0.52 32.60
C ILE A 134 -8.11 0.62 32.60
N PHE A 135 -8.41 1.75 31.94
CA PHE A 135 -7.59 2.96 32.00
C PHE A 135 -7.34 3.41 33.44
N LEU A 136 -8.38 3.43 34.27
CA LEU A 136 -8.28 3.84 35.67
C LEU A 136 -7.40 2.87 36.48
N VAL A 137 -7.63 1.56 36.34
CA VAL A 137 -6.85 0.53 37.05
C VAL A 137 -5.38 0.61 36.67
N ILE A 138 -5.05 0.69 35.37
CA ILE A 138 -3.67 0.80 34.90
C ILE A 138 -3.02 2.09 35.42
N SER A 139 -3.74 3.21 35.39
CA SER A 139 -3.25 4.50 35.89
C SER A 139 -2.87 4.44 37.37
N ILE A 140 -3.70 3.78 38.19
CA ILE A 140 -3.43 3.56 39.61
C ILE A 140 -2.20 2.67 39.79
N LEU A 141 -2.12 1.53 39.08
CA LEU A 141 -1.00 0.61 39.17
C LEU A 141 0.33 1.30 38.81
N ILE A 142 0.35 2.12 37.75
CA ILE A 142 1.53 2.89 37.35
C ILE A 142 1.96 3.88 38.42
N LYS A 143 1.00 4.56 39.08
CA LYS A 143 1.27 5.51 40.17
C LYS A 143 1.78 4.84 41.44
N LEU A 144 1.37 3.60 41.71
CA LEU A 144 1.83 2.82 42.85
C LEU A 144 3.21 2.19 42.61
N ASP A 145 3.57 1.89 41.36
CA ASP A 145 4.82 1.22 41.01
C ASP A 145 6.03 2.18 40.99
N SER A 146 5.85 3.45 40.56
CA SER A 146 6.92 4.45 40.57
C SER A 146 6.42 5.90 40.66
N PRO A 147 7.20 6.84 41.24
CA PRO A 147 6.85 8.26 41.23
C PRO A 147 6.85 8.84 39.80
N GLY A 148 6.09 9.91 39.56
CA GLY A 148 6.00 10.62 38.28
C GLY A 148 4.64 10.53 37.55
N PRO A 149 4.52 11.00 36.30
CA PRO A 149 3.26 11.04 35.53
C PRO A 149 2.82 9.65 35.03
N VAL A 150 1.50 9.46 34.88
CA VAL A 150 0.92 8.21 34.33
C VAL A 150 1.21 8.05 32.84
N PHE A 151 1.14 9.15 32.10
CA PHE A 151 1.33 9.16 30.66
C PHE A 151 2.75 9.58 30.30
N TYR A 152 3.37 8.81 29.42
CA TYR A 152 4.57 9.17 28.70
C TYR A 152 4.17 9.91 27.40
N LYS A 153 4.94 10.95 27.06
CA LYS A 153 4.74 11.78 25.88
C LYS A 153 5.93 11.58 24.95
N ASP A 154 5.66 11.18 23.72
CA ASP A 154 6.67 10.87 22.73
C ASP A 154 6.46 11.73 21.49
N GLU A 155 7.48 12.43 21.02
CA GLU A 155 7.37 13.24 19.81
C GLU A 155 7.48 12.37 18.56
N ARG A 156 6.50 12.50 17.66
CA ARG A 156 6.39 11.71 16.43
C ARG A 156 6.04 12.60 15.25
N ILE A 157 6.34 12.13 14.06
CA ILE A 157 5.96 12.79 12.81
C ILE A 157 4.64 12.23 12.32
N GLY A 158 3.67 13.12 12.13
CA GLY A 158 2.32 12.82 11.69
C GLY A 158 2.06 13.22 10.24
N GLU A 159 0.80 13.49 9.94
CA GLU A 159 0.35 13.86 8.59
C GLU A 159 1.06 15.13 8.08
N ASN A 160 1.40 15.14 6.80
CA ASN A 160 2.14 16.20 6.11
C ASN A 160 3.49 16.54 6.75
N GLY A 161 4.05 15.63 7.54
CA GLY A 161 5.32 15.83 8.23
C GLY A 161 5.22 16.69 9.50
N HIS A 162 4.01 17.00 9.97
CA HIS A 162 3.84 17.80 11.18
C HIS A 162 4.16 16.98 12.44
N PRO A 163 4.98 17.50 13.37
CA PRO A 163 5.24 16.83 14.63
C PRO A 163 3.98 16.84 15.52
N PHE A 164 3.75 15.77 16.26
CA PHE A 164 2.69 15.66 17.26
C PHE A 164 3.17 14.88 18.48
N THR A 165 2.46 15.04 19.60
CA THR A 165 2.77 14.33 20.85
C THR A 165 1.96 13.05 20.96
N MET A 166 2.60 11.91 20.76
CA MET A 166 1.99 10.60 20.94
C MET A 166 1.92 10.23 22.42
N TYR A 167 0.73 9.83 22.90
CA TYR A 167 0.52 9.42 24.28
C TYR A 167 0.66 7.91 24.47
N LYS A 168 1.40 7.50 25.50
CA LYS A 168 1.50 6.11 25.95
C LYS A 168 1.36 6.04 27.47
N PHE A 169 0.99 4.88 28.01
CA PHE A 169 1.18 4.66 29.44
C PHE A 169 2.66 4.56 29.73
N ARG A 170 3.07 5.15 30.85
CA ARG A 170 4.44 5.08 31.29
C ARG A 170 4.79 3.65 31.69
N SER A 171 5.77 3.07 31.01
CA SER A 171 6.32 1.75 31.33
C SER A 171 7.71 1.80 31.97
N MET A 172 8.41 2.93 31.85
CA MET A 172 9.77 3.13 32.38
C MET A 172 9.80 4.11 33.56
N LYS A 173 10.85 4.06 34.39
CA LYS A 173 11.10 5.05 35.45
C LYS A 173 11.37 6.43 34.83
N GLU A 174 10.94 7.49 35.50
CA GLU A 174 11.03 8.88 34.99
C GLU A 174 12.47 9.34 34.74
N ASP A 175 13.43 8.88 35.56
CA ASP A 175 14.83 9.28 35.51
C ASP A 175 15.69 8.42 34.56
N SER A 176 15.04 7.71 33.64
CA SER A 176 15.71 6.78 32.74
C SER A 176 16.10 7.51 31.46
N GLU A 177 17.39 7.75 31.25
CA GLU A 177 17.85 8.59 30.12
C GLU A 177 17.30 8.11 28.76
N ALA A 178 16.68 9.04 28.03
CA ALA A 178 16.19 8.84 26.66
C ALA A 178 17.33 8.65 25.63
N SER A 179 18.57 8.94 26.01
CA SER A 179 19.80 8.85 25.21
C SER A 179 20.04 7.45 24.63
N ILE A 180 19.77 6.39 25.42
CA ILE A 180 20.05 4.99 25.05
C ILE A 180 19.26 4.53 23.82
N HIS A 181 18.01 4.98 23.65
CA HIS A 181 17.21 4.60 22.48
C HIS A 181 17.73 5.26 21.20
N ARG A 182 18.13 6.53 21.29
CA ARG A 182 18.70 7.28 20.17
C ARG A 182 20.02 6.64 19.71
N GLU A 183 20.91 6.35 20.65
CA GLU A 183 22.21 5.73 20.35
C GLU A 183 22.06 4.32 19.74
N HIS A 184 21.10 3.52 20.24
CA HIS A 184 20.81 2.20 19.71
C HIS A 184 20.29 2.25 18.26
N VAL A 185 19.35 3.14 17.95
CA VAL A 185 18.78 3.24 16.60
C VAL A 185 19.76 3.91 15.63
N THR A 186 20.53 4.91 16.06
CA THR A 186 21.61 5.49 15.25
C THR A 186 22.66 4.43 14.87
N ARG A 187 23.00 3.50 15.77
CA ARG A 187 23.91 2.39 15.47
C ARG A 187 23.35 1.45 14.41
N LEU A 188 22.07 1.06 14.52
CA LEU A 188 21.41 0.17 13.54
C LEU A 188 21.33 0.79 12.15
N ILE A 189 21.05 2.10 12.08
CA ILE A 189 21.03 2.87 10.82
C ILE A 189 22.43 2.97 10.21
N GLY A 190 23.47 3.24 11.03
CA GLY A 190 24.85 3.36 10.58
C GLY A 190 25.44 2.05 10.03
N GLU A 191 24.88 0.91 10.43
CA GLU A 191 25.31 -0.42 9.98
C GLU A 191 24.60 -0.91 8.68
N ASN A 192 23.77 -0.07 8.04
CA ASN A 192 22.99 -0.43 6.83
C ASN A 192 22.11 -1.68 6.99
N ILE A 193 21.62 -1.92 8.20
CA ILE A 193 20.63 -2.97 8.47
C ILE A 193 19.29 -2.49 7.90
N SER A 194 18.75 -3.23 6.93
CA SER A 194 17.51 -2.86 6.25
C SER A 194 16.33 -2.91 7.25
N PRO A 195 15.32 -2.03 7.15
CA PRO A 195 14.13 -2.10 8.00
C PRO A 195 13.40 -3.46 7.93
N ASP A 196 13.59 -4.19 6.84
CA ASP A 196 13.06 -5.54 6.62
C ASP A 196 13.77 -6.61 7.47
N GLN A 197 14.91 -6.27 8.08
CA GLN A 197 15.61 -7.05 9.10
C GLN A 197 15.23 -6.63 10.53
N LEU A 198 14.33 -5.64 10.69
CA LEU A 198 13.64 -5.33 11.95
C LEU A 198 12.36 -6.16 12.10
N THR A 199 12.26 -7.27 11.37
CA THR A 199 11.22 -8.25 11.62
C THR A 199 11.61 -9.08 12.83
N ASP A 200 10.62 -9.55 13.57
CA ASP A 200 10.73 -10.28 14.84
C ASP A 200 11.70 -11.48 14.77
N ASP A 201 13.01 -11.24 14.81
CA ASP A 201 14.00 -12.26 15.08
C ASP A 201 14.11 -12.44 16.60
N PRO A 202 13.74 -13.61 17.17
CA PRO A 202 13.93 -13.91 18.58
C PRO A 202 15.40 -13.84 19.04
N GLU A 203 16.36 -13.80 18.11
CA GLU A 203 17.81 -13.75 18.37
C GLU A 203 18.52 -12.46 17.91
N GLY A 204 17.86 -11.55 17.19
CA GLY A 204 18.50 -10.38 16.55
C GLY A 204 18.40 -9.06 17.32
N THR A 205 17.38 -8.89 18.16
CA THR A 205 17.55 -8.03 19.34
C THR A 205 18.47 -8.78 20.29
N LEU A 206 19.67 -8.26 20.55
CA LEU A 206 20.33 -8.51 21.83
C LEU A 206 19.29 -8.19 22.91
N LYS A 207 18.59 -9.23 23.38
CA LYS A 207 17.76 -9.20 24.57
C LYS A 207 18.65 -8.61 25.65
N MET A 208 18.52 -7.31 25.91
CA MET A 208 18.60 -6.86 27.29
C MET A 208 17.43 -7.56 27.96
N GLU A 209 17.70 -8.77 28.45
CA GLU A 209 16.67 -9.69 28.94
C GLU A 209 15.84 -9.05 30.06
N GLU A 210 16.36 -7.99 30.70
CA GLU A 210 15.58 -7.01 31.44
C GLU A 210 16.18 -5.62 31.27
N ASP A 211 15.55 -4.74 30.46
CA ASP A 211 15.89 -3.31 30.50
C ASP A 211 15.57 -2.77 31.92
N PRO A 212 16.59 -2.39 32.71
CA PRO A 212 16.42 -2.06 34.14
C PRO A 212 15.60 -0.78 34.37
N ARG A 213 15.30 -0.05 33.29
CA ARG A 213 14.45 1.13 33.27
C ARG A 213 12.97 0.76 33.31
N ILE A 214 12.60 -0.44 32.85
CA ILE A 214 11.21 -0.90 32.83
C ILE A 214 10.75 -1.23 34.26
N THR A 215 9.55 -0.75 34.60
CA THR A 215 8.90 -1.01 35.89
C THR A 215 8.17 -2.36 35.88
N LYS A 216 7.76 -2.90 37.03
CA LYS A 216 7.09 -4.23 37.08
C LYS A 216 5.74 -4.18 36.37
N VAL A 217 4.96 -3.13 36.64
CA VAL A 217 3.71 -2.83 35.92
C VAL A 217 4.03 -2.49 34.46
N GLY A 218 5.13 -1.78 34.21
CA GLY A 218 5.65 -1.49 32.87
C GLY A 218 5.85 -2.73 32.01
N HIS A 219 6.40 -3.80 32.58
CA HIS A 219 6.58 -5.07 31.89
C HIS A 219 5.23 -5.68 31.50
N PHE A 220 4.25 -5.66 32.40
CA PHE A 220 2.89 -6.16 32.14
C PHE A 220 2.18 -5.37 31.03
N VAL A 221 2.18 -4.03 31.09
CA VAL A 221 1.47 -3.20 30.11
C VAL A 221 2.07 -3.29 28.71
N ARG A 222 3.41 -3.44 28.59
CA ARG A 222 4.07 -3.66 27.29
C ARG A 222 3.78 -5.04 26.71
N LYS A 223 3.84 -6.08 27.56
CA LYS A 223 3.55 -7.47 27.14
C LYS A 223 2.12 -7.63 26.61
N THR A 224 1.19 -6.86 27.15
CA THR A 224 -0.22 -6.87 26.74
C THR A 224 -0.57 -5.80 25.70
N SER A 225 0.41 -5.00 25.27
CA SER A 225 0.25 -3.80 24.41
C SER A 225 -0.77 -2.79 24.95
N LEU A 226 -1.08 -2.85 26.25
CA LEU A 226 -1.97 -1.90 26.91
C LEU A 226 -1.30 -0.53 27.04
N ASP A 227 0.03 -0.45 26.91
CA ASP A 227 0.78 0.80 26.93
C ASP A 227 0.40 1.77 25.81
N GLU A 228 -0.19 1.26 24.73
CA GLU A 228 -0.60 2.04 23.57
C GLU A 228 -2.05 2.56 23.64
N LEU A 229 -2.84 2.13 24.62
CA LEU A 229 -4.22 2.59 24.78
C LEU A 229 -4.38 4.11 24.81
N PRO A 230 -3.48 4.91 25.44
CA PRO A 230 -3.60 6.37 25.43
C PRO A 230 -3.52 7.01 24.04
N GLN A 231 -3.01 6.30 23.01
CA GLN A 231 -3.03 6.78 21.62
C GLN A 231 -4.45 7.00 21.08
N LEU A 232 -5.47 6.39 21.70
CA LEU A 232 -6.87 6.66 21.41
C LEU A 232 -7.23 8.15 21.61
N PHE A 233 -6.57 8.84 22.53
CA PHE A 233 -6.74 10.30 22.67
C PHE A 233 -6.17 11.06 21.47
N ASN A 234 -5.03 10.63 20.91
CA ASN A 234 -4.48 11.23 19.70
C ASN A 234 -5.43 11.06 18.51
N VAL A 235 -6.15 9.93 18.43
CA VAL A 235 -7.19 9.75 17.42
C VAL A 235 -8.33 10.76 17.64
N LEU A 236 -8.81 10.95 18.86
CA LEU A 236 -9.84 11.99 19.12
C LEU A 236 -9.35 13.41 18.81
N LEU A 237 -8.08 13.72 19.07
CA LEU A 237 -7.47 15.02 18.77
C LEU A 237 -7.27 15.25 17.25
N GLY A 238 -7.30 14.19 16.44
CA GLY A 238 -7.13 14.27 15.00
C GLY A 238 -5.68 14.18 14.53
N GLU A 239 -4.76 13.86 15.44
CA GLU A 239 -3.34 13.64 15.14
C GLU A 239 -3.09 12.23 14.59
N MET A 240 -3.93 11.28 14.97
CA MET A 240 -3.86 9.88 14.54
C MET A 240 -5.20 9.38 13.98
N SER A 241 -5.14 8.21 13.35
CA SER A 241 -6.23 7.41 12.84
C SER A 241 -6.20 6.03 13.50
N LEU A 242 -7.33 5.29 13.50
CA LEU A 242 -7.30 3.88 13.94
C LEU A 242 -6.38 3.03 13.06
N VAL A 243 -6.50 3.23 11.73
CA VAL A 243 -5.75 2.49 10.71
C VAL A 243 -4.94 3.47 9.87
N GLY A 244 -3.63 3.25 9.77
CA GLY A 244 -2.72 4.13 9.04
C GLY A 244 -1.25 3.69 9.15
N PRO A 245 -0.33 4.43 8.53
CA PRO A 245 1.11 4.17 8.61
C PRO A 245 1.64 4.30 10.05
N ARG A 246 2.74 3.63 10.36
CA ARG A 246 3.37 3.72 11.68
C ARG A 246 3.84 5.16 11.96
N PRO A 247 3.58 5.74 13.15
CA PRO A 247 4.16 7.02 13.55
C PRO A 247 5.70 6.95 13.61
N SER A 248 6.37 7.69 12.73
CA SER A 248 7.83 7.75 12.65
C SER A 248 8.43 8.67 13.71
N LEU A 249 9.66 8.36 14.15
CA LEU A 249 10.44 9.28 15.00
C LEU A 249 11.04 10.39 14.16
N PRO A 250 11.21 11.62 14.70
CA PRO A 250 11.82 12.72 13.97
C PRO A 250 13.16 12.37 13.31
N TYR A 251 14.03 11.68 14.05
CA TYR A 251 15.34 11.27 13.55
C TYR A 251 15.28 10.14 12.49
N GLU A 252 14.22 9.32 12.47
CA GLU A 252 14.01 8.35 11.38
C GLU A 252 13.64 9.10 10.09
N VAL A 253 12.89 10.19 10.20
CA VAL A 253 12.46 10.96 9.03
C VAL A 253 13.63 11.68 8.36
N GLU A 254 14.66 12.06 9.12
CA GLU A 254 15.89 12.69 8.58
C GLU A 254 16.60 11.81 7.53
N ILE A 255 16.49 10.48 7.64
CA ILE A 255 17.13 9.53 6.71
C ILE A 255 16.18 9.04 5.61
N TYR A 256 14.93 9.51 5.56
CA TYR A 256 13.95 9.03 4.59
C TYR A 256 14.23 9.56 3.17
N GLN A 257 14.21 8.65 2.20
CA GLN A 257 14.14 8.98 0.78
C GLN A 257 12.79 9.63 0.44
N GLU A 258 12.73 10.39 -0.65
CA GLU A 258 11.54 11.17 -1.00
C GLU A 258 10.28 10.31 -1.16
N TRP A 259 10.43 9.11 -1.74
CA TRP A 259 9.30 8.19 -1.88
C TRP A 259 8.81 7.61 -0.54
N HIS A 260 9.65 7.51 0.50
CA HIS A 260 9.22 7.08 1.85
C HIS A 260 8.29 8.13 2.49
N LYS A 261 8.51 9.42 2.20
CA LYS A 261 7.74 10.52 2.80
C LYS A 261 6.28 10.54 2.37
N ARG A 262 5.94 9.84 1.29
CA ARG A 262 4.54 9.63 0.85
C ARG A 262 3.67 8.98 1.94
N ARG A 263 4.27 8.28 2.91
CA ARG A 263 3.54 7.75 4.06
C ARG A 263 2.90 8.84 4.94
N PHE A 264 3.40 10.07 4.88
CA PHE A 264 2.83 11.22 5.61
C PHE A 264 1.65 11.86 4.87
N GLU A 265 1.28 11.39 3.67
CA GLU A 265 0.07 11.83 2.94
C GLU A 265 -1.23 11.43 3.66
N SER A 266 -1.14 10.64 4.73
CA SER A 266 -2.27 10.22 5.56
C SER A 266 -1.94 10.28 7.04
N PRO A 267 -2.94 10.44 7.93
CA PRO A 267 -2.72 10.39 9.37
C PRO A 267 -2.11 9.04 9.79
N PRO A 268 -1.11 9.05 10.69
CA PRO A 268 -0.54 7.81 11.21
C PRO A 268 -1.60 6.99 11.98
N GLY A 269 -1.41 5.68 11.98
CA GLY A 269 -2.34 4.71 12.56
C GLY A 269 -1.89 4.15 13.90
N ILE A 270 -2.86 3.83 14.77
CA ILE A 270 -2.61 2.91 15.90
C ILE A 270 -2.23 1.52 15.36
N THR A 271 -2.95 1.07 14.31
CA THR A 271 -2.63 -0.14 13.56
C THR A 271 -2.49 0.14 12.07
N GLY A 272 -1.94 -0.81 11.31
CA GLY A 272 -1.79 -0.69 9.87
C GLY A 272 -1.13 -1.91 9.25
N LEU A 273 -0.88 -1.84 7.95
CA LEU A 273 -0.26 -2.92 7.18
C LEU A 273 1.06 -3.39 7.81
N TRP A 274 1.89 -2.44 8.26
CA TRP A 274 3.15 -2.67 8.95
C TRP A 274 3.03 -3.57 10.19
N GLN A 275 1.90 -3.54 10.89
CA GLN A 275 1.68 -4.34 12.09
C GLN A 275 1.19 -5.76 11.76
N VAL A 276 0.47 -5.91 10.66
CA VAL A 276 -0.02 -7.22 10.19
C VAL A 276 1.12 -7.99 9.52
N GLU A 277 1.93 -7.31 8.71
CA GLU A 277 3.09 -7.92 8.03
C GLU A 277 4.16 -8.37 9.02
N ALA A 278 4.44 -7.58 10.06
CA ALA A 278 5.38 -7.96 11.11
C ALA A 278 4.93 -9.23 11.87
N ARG A 279 3.63 -9.41 12.08
CA ARG A 279 3.06 -10.56 12.81
C ARG A 279 2.90 -11.82 11.96
N ASN A 280 3.11 -11.75 10.65
CA ASN A 280 2.95 -12.87 9.72
C ASN A 280 4.24 -13.69 9.50
N GLN A 281 5.28 -13.48 10.31
CA GLN A 281 6.51 -14.30 10.30
C GLN A 281 6.46 -15.46 11.31
N VAL A 282 5.33 -16.19 11.34
CA VAL A 282 5.18 -17.44 12.11
C VAL A 282 5.35 -18.64 11.21
#